data_AF-A0A938TA96-F1
#
_entry.id   AF-A0A938TA96-F1
#
_cell.length_a   1.000
_cell.length_b   1.000
_cell.length_c   1.000
_cell.angle_alpha   90.00
_cell.angle_beta   90.00
_cell.angle_gamma   90.00
#
_symmetry.space_group_name_H-M   'P 1'
#
loop_
_entity.id
_entity.type
_entity.pdbx_description
1 polymer ?
#
loop_
_entity_poly.entity_id
_entity_poly.type
_entity_poly.pdbx_seq_one_letter_code
_entity_poly.pdbx_strand_id
1 'polypeptide(L)'
;MLDLVEGAGSNLNWYQAGVLGEEQELPAPGFTWREIPRLNLMIYKKHQRRSLRAVLHDYRTNHDRVVALIKTLSDSDLVTLGRYSWTGPSWTLSDFFRANTAAHYLWARKRIRRWLRKQTSGKQHGTVKLKKQAPAFRNIK
;
A
#
# COMPACT_ATOMS: atom_id res chain seq x y z
N MET A 1 3.42 2.76 -1.06
CA MET A 1 2.16 3.25 -0.45
C MET A 1 1.02 3.13 -1.44
N LEU A 2 1.19 3.55 -2.69
CA LEU A 2 0.16 3.43 -3.73
C LEU A 2 -0.20 1.97 -4.03
N ASP A 3 0.80 1.10 -4.15
CA ASP A 3 0.58 -0.35 -4.27
C ASP A 3 -0.11 -0.98 -3.04
N LEU A 4 -0.05 -0.34 -1.86
CA LEU A 4 -0.78 -0.80 -0.67
C LEU A 4 -2.27 -0.46 -0.76
N VAL A 5 -2.62 0.69 -1.38
CA VAL A 5 -4.01 1.12 -1.58
C VAL A 5 -4.68 0.23 -2.61
N GLU A 6 -4.02 0.04 -3.75
CA GLU A 6 -4.52 -0.82 -4.83
C GLU A 6 -4.54 -2.29 -4.38
N GLY A 7 -3.50 -2.81 -3.73
CA GLY A 7 -3.49 -4.20 -3.25
C GLY A 7 -4.59 -4.50 -2.22
N ALA A 8 -4.87 -3.59 -1.29
CA ALA A 8 -6.00 -3.75 -0.36
C ALA A 8 -7.35 -3.65 -1.07
N GLY A 9 -7.47 -2.80 -2.11
CA GLY A 9 -8.65 -2.76 -2.97
C GLY A 9 -8.83 -4.04 -3.79
N SER A 10 -7.75 -4.60 -4.32
CA SER A 10 -7.75 -5.87 -5.05
C SER A 10 -8.30 -7.02 -4.21
N ASN A 11 -7.95 -7.09 -2.91
CA ASN A 11 -8.52 -8.11 -2.02
C ASN A 11 -10.05 -8.05 -1.93
N LEU A 12 -10.62 -6.85 -1.84
CA LEU A 12 -12.07 -6.67 -1.77
C LEU A 12 -12.74 -7.08 -3.08
N ASN A 13 -12.16 -6.66 -4.21
CA ASN A 13 -12.68 -6.98 -5.54
C ASN A 13 -12.58 -8.48 -5.85
N TRP A 14 -11.44 -9.11 -5.55
CA TRP A 14 -11.26 -10.56 -5.77
C TRP A 14 -12.19 -11.39 -4.90
N TYR A 15 -12.38 -11.00 -3.63
CA TYR A 15 -13.36 -11.67 -2.78
C TYR A 15 -14.77 -11.56 -3.38
N GLN A 16 -15.19 -10.36 -3.79
CA GLN A 16 -16.51 -10.15 -4.41
C GLN A 16 -16.68 -11.00 -5.67
N ALA A 17 -15.68 -11.01 -6.56
CA ALA A 17 -15.70 -11.86 -7.76
C ALA A 17 -15.80 -13.35 -7.41
N GLY A 18 -15.09 -13.79 -6.38
CA GLY A 18 -15.17 -15.17 -5.88
C GLY A 18 -16.59 -15.53 -5.43
N VAL A 19 -17.24 -14.65 -4.66
CA VAL A 19 -18.62 -14.86 -4.20
C VAL A 19 -19.61 -14.89 -5.37
N LEU A 20 -19.38 -14.07 -6.41
CA LEU A 20 -20.21 -14.05 -7.62
C LEU A 20 -19.92 -15.19 -8.60
N GLY A 21 -18.88 -16.01 -8.35
CA GLY A 21 -18.45 -17.05 -9.27
C GLY A 21 -17.83 -16.49 -10.55
N GLU A 22 -17.32 -15.27 -10.52
CA GLU A 22 -16.67 -14.62 -11.66
C GLU A 22 -15.20 -15.04 -11.76
N GLU A 23 -14.76 -15.25 -13.00
CA GLU A 23 -13.36 -15.42 -13.32
C GLU A 23 -12.59 -14.11 -13.13
N GLN A 24 -11.32 -14.21 -12.71
CA GLN A 24 -10.46 -13.06 -12.49
C GLN A 24 -9.07 -13.27 -13.08
N GLU A 25 -8.62 -12.28 -13.86
CA GLU A 25 -7.24 -12.20 -14.30
C GLU A 25 -6.37 -11.61 -13.19
N LEU A 26 -5.38 -12.37 -12.75
CA LEU A 26 -4.47 -12.00 -11.68
C LEU A 26 -3.05 -11.72 -12.20
N PRO A 27 -2.37 -10.68 -11.70
CA PRO A 27 -2.79 -9.72 -10.67
C PRO A 27 -3.78 -8.64 -11.12
N ALA A 28 -3.93 -8.45 -12.43
CA ALA A 28 -4.84 -7.48 -13.03
C ALA A 28 -5.10 -7.88 -14.49
N PRO A 29 -6.19 -7.40 -15.13
CA PRO A 29 -6.46 -7.69 -16.53
C PRO A 29 -5.29 -7.36 -17.46
N GLY A 30 -4.87 -8.34 -18.26
CA GLY A 30 -3.74 -8.22 -19.18
C GLY A 30 -2.36 -8.19 -18.54
N PHE A 31 -2.23 -8.57 -17.26
CA PHE A 31 -0.95 -8.68 -16.56
C PHE A 31 -0.71 -10.09 -16.04
N THR A 32 0.54 -10.53 -16.12
CA THR A 32 1.02 -11.72 -15.42
C THR A 32 1.80 -11.33 -14.15
N TRP A 33 1.99 -12.27 -13.23
CA TRP A 33 2.84 -12.06 -12.04
C TRP A 33 4.29 -11.67 -12.38
N ARG A 34 4.78 -12.02 -13.58
CA ARG A 34 6.10 -11.62 -14.07
C ARG A 34 6.17 -10.13 -14.42
N GLU A 35 5.02 -9.51 -14.66
CA GLU A 35 4.88 -8.10 -15.06
C GLU A 35 4.53 -7.17 -13.89
N ILE A 36 4.59 -7.67 -12.64
CA ILE A 36 4.41 -6.87 -11.43
C ILE A 36 5.24 -5.57 -11.43
N PRO A 37 6.52 -5.54 -11.87
CA PRO A 37 7.27 -4.29 -11.95
C PRO A 37 6.62 -3.25 -12.88
N ARG A 38 6.07 -3.70 -14.02
CA ARG A 38 5.37 -2.83 -14.98
C ARG A 38 4.05 -2.35 -14.38
N LEU A 39 3.28 -3.25 -13.76
CA LEU A 39 2.03 -2.91 -13.08
C LEU A 39 2.25 -1.86 -11.97
N ASN A 40 3.25 -2.05 -11.11
CA ASN A 40 3.59 -1.11 -10.05
C ASN A 40 4.00 0.26 -10.59
N LEU A 41 4.73 0.31 -11.72
CA LEU A 41 5.07 1.57 -12.36
C LEU A 41 3.83 2.30 -12.87
N MET A 42 2.85 1.58 -13.42
CA MET A 42 1.58 2.19 -13.84
C MET A 42 0.79 2.73 -12.64
N ILE A 43 0.70 1.96 -11.56
CA ILE A 43 0.05 2.38 -10.31
C ILE A 43 0.73 3.64 -9.76
N TYR A 44 2.05 3.67 -9.74
CA TYR A 44 2.81 4.85 -9.36
C TYR A 44 2.42 6.06 -10.23
N LYS A 45 2.49 5.94 -11.57
CA LYS A 45 2.17 7.03 -12.50
C LYS A 45 0.73 7.53 -12.34
N LYS A 46 -0.23 6.62 -12.13
CA LYS A 46 -1.65 6.93 -11.90
C LYS A 46 -1.84 7.84 -10.69
N HIS A 47 -1.09 7.60 -9.62
CA HIS A 47 -1.28 8.31 -8.34
C HIS A 47 -0.16 9.30 -7.97
N GLN A 48 0.87 9.48 -8.81
CA GLN A 48 2.06 10.29 -8.47
C GLN A 48 1.76 11.75 -8.11
N ARG A 49 0.62 12.29 -8.59
CA ARG A 49 0.19 13.67 -8.32
C ARG A 49 -0.73 13.79 -7.10
N ARG A 50 -1.07 12.68 -6.45
CA ARG A 50 -1.95 12.69 -5.27
C ARG A 50 -1.18 13.15 -4.05
N SER A 51 -1.86 13.91 -3.20
CA SER A 51 -1.29 14.30 -1.90
C SER A 51 -1.12 13.07 -1.01
N LEU A 52 -0.09 13.10 -0.15
CA LEU A 52 0.13 12.05 0.85
C LEU A 52 -1.09 11.84 1.74
N ARG A 53 -1.78 12.93 2.11
CA ARG A 53 -3.00 12.89 2.93
C ARG A 53 -4.10 12.07 2.27
N ALA A 54 -4.35 12.29 0.97
CA ALA A 54 -5.36 11.53 0.23
C ALA A 54 -4.99 10.05 0.13
N VAL A 55 -3.74 9.74 -0.16
CA VAL A 55 -3.26 8.34 -0.24
C VAL A 55 -3.39 7.62 1.11
N LEU A 56 -3.06 8.30 2.21
CA LEU A 56 -3.19 7.73 3.55
C LEU A 56 -4.65 7.54 3.98
N HIS A 57 -5.55 8.43 3.56
CA HIS A 57 -6.98 8.27 3.80
C HIS A 57 -7.49 7.00 3.12
N ASP A 58 -7.28 6.85 1.81
CA ASP A 58 -7.72 5.67 1.06
C ASP A 58 -7.11 4.38 1.62
N TYR A 59 -5.82 4.42 1.96
CA TYR A 59 -5.13 3.28 2.57
C TYR A 59 -5.84 2.81 3.85
N ARG A 60 -6.17 3.73 4.76
CA ARG A 60 -6.87 3.40 6.01
C ARG A 60 -8.26 2.87 5.73
N THR A 61 -9.02 3.55 4.88
CA THR A 61 -10.37 3.13 4.50
C THR A 61 -10.39 1.72 3.92
N ASN A 62 -9.47 1.40 3.00
CA ASN A 62 -9.38 0.06 2.42
C ASN A 62 -8.90 -0.98 3.43
N HIS A 63 -7.93 -0.63 4.28
CA HIS A 63 -7.47 -1.52 5.34
C HIS A 63 -8.61 -1.90 6.29
N ASP A 64 -9.38 -0.92 6.75
CA ASP A 64 -10.48 -1.14 7.69
C ASP A 64 -11.57 -2.02 7.06
N ARG A 65 -11.88 -1.80 5.77
CA ARG A 65 -12.81 -2.66 5.01
C ARG A 65 -12.31 -4.11 4.89
N VAL A 66 -11.04 -4.32 4.58
CA VAL A 66 -10.46 -5.67 4.50
C VAL A 66 -10.48 -6.35 5.86
N VAL A 67 -10.13 -5.64 6.94
CA VAL A 67 -10.17 -6.20 8.30
C VAL A 67 -11.60 -6.52 8.72
N ALA A 68 -12.57 -5.65 8.40
CA ALA A 68 -13.98 -5.91 8.66
C ALA A 68 -14.46 -7.16 7.91
N LEU A 69 -14.13 -7.28 6.63
CA LEU A 69 -14.45 -8.47 5.82
C LEU A 69 -13.83 -9.74 6.42
N ILE A 70 -12.54 -9.74 6.77
CA ILE A 70 -11.87 -10.92 7.34
C ILE A 70 -12.62 -11.42 8.58
N LYS A 71 -13.14 -10.52 9.42
CA LYS A 71 -13.89 -10.87 10.64
C LYS A 71 -15.25 -11.52 10.37
N THR A 72 -15.81 -11.37 9.18
CA THR A 72 -17.11 -11.98 8.82
C THR A 72 -16.95 -13.34 8.14
N LEU A 73 -15.74 -13.74 7.78
CA LEU A 73 -15.49 -14.97 7.04
C LEU A 73 -15.29 -16.16 7.97
N SER A 74 -15.73 -17.34 7.51
CA SER A 74 -15.44 -18.60 8.19
C SER A 74 -13.98 -19.01 7.97
N ASP A 75 -13.43 -19.80 8.90
CA ASP A 75 -12.08 -20.38 8.73
C ASP A 75 -11.98 -21.19 7.43
N SER A 76 -13.03 -21.94 7.08
CA SER A 76 -13.08 -22.68 5.81
C SER A 76 -12.98 -21.76 4.59
N ASP A 77 -13.69 -20.62 4.57
CA ASP A 77 -13.58 -19.69 3.44
C ASP A 77 -12.18 -19.09 3.32
N LEU A 78 -11.47 -18.95 4.44
CA LEU A 78 -10.14 -18.37 4.49
C LEU A 78 -9.05 -19.36 4.06
N VAL A 79 -9.15 -20.64 4.46
CA VAL A 79 -8.03 -21.59 4.38
C VAL A 79 -8.25 -22.75 3.41
N THR A 80 -9.44 -22.91 2.83
CA THR A 80 -9.68 -23.94 1.81
C THR A 80 -9.04 -23.57 0.48
N LEU A 81 -8.21 -24.47 -0.06
CA LEU A 81 -7.64 -24.36 -1.41
C LEU A 81 -8.72 -24.51 -2.47
N GLY A 82 -8.61 -23.75 -3.56
CA GLY A 82 -9.59 -23.79 -4.65
C GLY A 82 -10.99 -23.33 -4.22
N ARG A 83 -11.13 -22.62 -3.10
CA ARG A 83 -12.44 -22.13 -2.60
C ARG A 83 -13.14 -21.25 -3.62
N TYR A 84 -12.38 -20.43 -4.35
CA TYR A 84 -12.84 -19.63 -5.47
C TYR A 84 -12.03 -20.02 -6.72
N SER A 85 -12.65 -20.03 -7.91
CA SER A 85 -11.99 -20.50 -9.15
C SER A 85 -10.65 -19.80 -9.39
N TRP A 86 -10.60 -18.50 -9.19
CA TRP A 86 -9.39 -17.68 -9.37
C TRP A 86 -8.29 -17.92 -8.32
N THR A 87 -8.57 -18.55 -7.18
CA THR A 87 -7.52 -18.83 -6.17
C THR A 87 -6.55 -19.93 -6.61
N GLY A 88 -6.99 -20.80 -7.52
CA GLY A 88 -6.20 -21.92 -8.00
C GLY A 88 -5.90 -22.98 -6.94
N PRO A 89 -5.06 -23.98 -7.26
CA PRO A 89 -4.84 -25.14 -6.40
C PRO A 89 -3.81 -24.91 -5.28
N SER A 90 -3.12 -23.77 -5.27
CA SER A 90 -1.94 -23.56 -4.42
C SER A 90 -2.05 -22.39 -3.46
N TRP A 91 -3.08 -21.56 -3.56
CA TRP A 91 -3.27 -20.38 -2.72
C TRP A 91 -4.65 -20.41 -2.09
N THR A 92 -4.70 -20.02 -0.82
CA THR A 92 -5.96 -19.82 -0.10
C THR A 92 -6.38 -18.34 -0.16
N LEU A 93 -7.64 -18.02 0.15
CA LEU A 93 -8.05 -16.62 0.28
C LEU A 93 -7.19 -15.87 1.31
N SER A 94 -6.82 -16.55 2.41
CA SER A 94 -5.95 -15.99 3.44
C SER A 94 -4.55 -15.62 2.92
N ASP A 95 -4.01 -16.37 1.96
CA ASP A 95 -2.72 -16.06 1.33
C ASP A 95 -2.77 -14.78 0.52
N PHE A 96 -3.83 -14.59 -0.27
CA PHE A 96 -4.05 -13.34 -1.01
C PHE A 96 -4.21 -12.16 -0.06
N PHE A 97 -5.03 -12.30 0.98
CA PHE A 97 -5.19 -11.26 2.00
C PHE A 97 -3.87 -10.90 2.67
N ARG A 98 -3.11 -11.90 3.12
CA ARG A 98 -1.81 -11.72 3.77
C ARG A 98 -0.79 -11.07 2.83
N ALA A 99 -0.75 -11.49 1.56
CA ALA A 99 0.17 -10.98 0.55
C ALA A 99 -0.01 -9.49 0.30
N ASN A 100 -1.25 -9.00 0.24
CA ASN A 100 -1.57 -7.60 -0.01
C ASN A 100 -1.68 -6.74 1.26
N THR A 101 -1.82 -7.35 2.45
CA THR A 101 -1.90 -6.63 3.73
C THR A 101 -0.66 -6.85 4.57
N ALA A 102 -0.70 -7.71 5.58
CA ALA A 102 0.32 -7.86 6.62
C ALA A 102 1.75 -7.99 6.05
N ALA A 103 1.96 -8.86 5.06
CA ALA A 103 3.28 -9.05 4.45
C ALA A 103 3.73 -7.79 3.70
N HIS A 104 2.83 -7.16 2.94
CA HIS A 104 3.13 -5.95 2.18
C HIS A 104 3.39 -4.74 3.09
N TYR A 105 2.65 -4.60 4.18
CA TYR A 105 2.82 -3.55 5.18
C TYR A 105 4.20 -3.67 5.85
N LEU A 106 4.62 -4.88 6.21
CA LEU A 106 5.94 -5.12 6.78
C LEU A 106 7.06 -4.74 5.79
N TRP A 107 6.91 -5.09 4.52
CA TRP A 107 7.84 -4.70 3.47
C TRP A 107 7.88 -3.17 3.30
N ALA A 108 6.73 -2.50 3.21
CA ALA A 108 6.62 -1.06 3.05
C ALA A 108 7.25 -0.31 4.24
N ARG A 109 6.98 -0.77 5.47
CA ARG A 109 7.60 -0.23 6.70
C ARG A 109 9.11 -0.35 6.66
N LYS A 110 9.67 -1.47 6.18
CA LYS A 110 11.12 -1.64 6.02
C LYS A 110 11.69 -0.63 5.00
N ARG A 111 11.01 -0.42 3.87
CA ARG A 111 11.42 0.54 2.84
C ARG A 111 11.42 1.98 3.36
N ILE A 112 10.35 2.42 4.00
CA ILE A 112 10.21 3.76 4.58
C ILE A 112 11.30 4.01 5.63
N ARG A 113 11.51 3.08 6.58
CA ARG A 113 12.56 3.22 7.61
C ARG A 113 13.96 3.30 7.01
N ARG A 114 14.23 2.58 5.91
CA ARG A 114 15.51 2.66 5.21
C ARG A 114 15.71 4.03 4.56
N TRP A 115 14.67 4.55 3.93
CA TRP A 115 14.70 5.89 3.35
C TRP A 115 14.91 6.97 4.42
N LEU A 116 14.12 6.94 5.51
CA LEU A 116 14.26 7.90 6.62
C LEU A 116 15.68 7.93 7.19
N ARG A 117 16.30 6.77 7.42
CA ARG A 117 17.68 6.69 7.91
C ARG A 117 18.69 7.36 6.97
N LYS A 118 18.53 7.20 5.64
CA LYS A 118 19.39 7.89 4.67
C LYS A 118 19.22 9.42 4.76
N GLN A 119 17.99 9.90 4.95
CA GLN A 119 17.71 11.33 5.09
C GLN A 119 18.32 11.92 6.38
N THR A 120 18.37 11.15 7.47
CA THR A 120 18.95 11.60 8.74
C THR A 120 20.47 11.51 8.77
N SER A 121 21.06 10.48 8.16
CA SER A 121 22.52 10.31 8.08
C SER A 121 23.19 11.30 7.11
N GLY A 122 22.45 11.84 6.13
CA GLY A 122 22.93 12.91 5.25
C GLY A 122 22.97 14.32 5.87
N LYS A 123 22.43 14.51 7.09
CA LYS A 123 22.39 15.82 7.78
C LYS A 123 23.61 16.11 8.67
N GLN A 124 24.63 15.24 8.72
CA GLN A 124 25.84 15.48 9.53
C GLN A 124 27.00 16.18 8.80
N HIS A 125 26.83 16.70 7.58
CA HIS A 125 27.89 17.43 6.85
C HIS A 125 27.48 18.80 6.29
N GLY A 126 26.50 19.47 6.90
CA GLY A 126 26.07 20.80 6.45
C GLY A 126 25.78 21.74 7.61
N THR A 127 26.81 22.33 8.19
CA THR A 127 26.68 23.45 9.13
C THR A 127 26.17 24.68 8.40
N VAL A 128 24.86 24.79 8.17
CA VAL A 128 24.26 26.08 7.80
C VAL A 128 24.13 26.89 9.08
N LYS A 129 25.10 27.80 9.30
CA LYS A 129 24.98 28.87 10.30
C LYS A 129 23.78 29.75 9.90
N LEU A 130 22.64 29.55 10.56
CA LEU A 130 21.56 30.53 10.58
C LEU A 130 22.08 31.78 11.33
N LYS A 131 22.51 32.80 10.58
CA LYS A 131 22.68 34.15 11.13
C LYS A 131 21.29 34.65 11.53
N LYS A 132 21.03 34.74 12.84
CA LYS A 132 19.91 35.53 13.36
C LYS A 132 20.20 37.00 13.01
N GLN A 133 19.51 37.55 12.01
CA GLN A 133 19.37 39.00 11.89
C GLN A 133 18.26 39.42 12.85
N ALA A 134 18.63 40.16 13.89
CA ALA A 134 17.68 40.91 14.71
C ALA A 134 17.29 42.19 13.95
N PRO A 135 16.01 42.58 13.92
CA PRO A 135 15.64 43.88 13.37
C PRO A 135 16.04 44.98 14.35
N ALA A 136 16.86 45.92 13.87
CA ALA A 136 17.13 47.17 14.56
C ALA A 136 15.90 48.10 14.38
N PHE A 137 15.06 48.21 15.41
CA PHE A 137 14.16 49.35 15.52
C PHE A 137 14.92 50.50 16.16
N ARG A 138 15.25 51.51 15.34
CA ARG A 138 15.75 52.81 15.79
C ARG A 138 14.57 53.62 16.34
N ASN A 139 14.74 54.14 17.54
CA ASN A 139 13.92 55.20 18.13
C ASN A 139 13.94 56.43 17.23
N ILE A 140 12.76 57.00 16.97
CA ILE A 140 12.58 58.39 16.56
C ILE A 140 11.69 59.03 17.61
N LYS A 141 12.11 60.22 18.04
CA LYS A 141 11.57 61.05 19.11
C LYS A 141 10.12 61.46 18.89
#